data_AF-A0A2D5A9Y9-F1
#
_entry.id   AF-A0A2D5A9Y9-F1
#
_cell.length_a   1.000
_cell.length_b   1.000
_cell.length_c   1.000
_cell.angle_alpha   90.00
_cell.angle_beta   90.00
_cell.angle_gamma   90.00
#
_symmetry.space_group_name_H-M   'P 1'
#
loop_
_entity.id
_entity.type
_entity.pdbx_description
1 polymer ?
#
loop_
_entity_poly.entity_id
_entity_poly.type
_entity_poly.pdbx_seq_one_letter_code
_entity_poly.pdbx_strand_id
1 'polypeptide(L)'
;MQPFYLKRKLRTISYRHDRLVAVAPEEYDTLVENLCDRDPGILAQLQRKRPSTGVIALAMAIEQKRYDRYVLSGFNFELTHAYAINPVIETRGTTASSHAETDVMVMRYLARKTGNIFTTERTVHERADVPFLPGGIR
;
A
#
# COMPACT_ATOMS: atom_id res chain seq x y z
N MET A 1 19.10 -8.24 1.18
CA MET A 1 19.19 -9.71 1.39
C MET A 1 19.40 -10.38 0.05
N GLN A 2 20.40 -11.24 -0.11
CA GLN A 2 20.64 -11.89 -1.40
C GLN A 2 19.58 -12.97 -1.70
N PRO A 3 18.94 -12.98 -2.89
CA PRO A 3 17.85 -13.89 -3.23
C PRO A 3 18.16 -15.37 -2.98
N PHE A 4 19.41 -15.79 -3.23
CA PHE A 4 19.85 -17.17 -3.01
C PHE A 4 19.77 -17.59 -1.53
N TYR A 5 20.17 -16.71 -0.62
CA TYR A 5 20.11 -16.96 0.82
C TYR A 5 18.67 -17.16 1.30
N LEU A 6 17.75 -16.31 0.84
CA LEU A 6 16.32 -16.43 1.15
C LEU A 6 15.75 -17.76 0.62
N LYS A 7 16.00 -18.10 -0.66
CA LYS A 7 15.56 -19.37 -1.24
C LYS A 7 16.04 -20.57 -0.42
N ARG A 8 17.29 -20.55 0.03
CA ARG A 8 17.87 -21.60 0.88
C ARG A 8 17.12 -21.71 2.22
N LYS A 9 16.83 -20.60 2.89
CA LYS A 9 16.10 -20.58 4.17
C LYS A 9 14.64 -21.01 4.03
N LEU A 10 13.97 -20.63 2.93
CA LEU A 10 12.60 -21.08 2.68
C LEU A 10 12.55 -22.60 2.45
N ARG A 11 13.55 -23.18 1.78
CA ARG A 11 13.65 -24.63 1.62
C ARG A 11 13.82 -25.39 2.93
N THR A 12 14.49 -24.82 3.94
CA THR A 12 14.67 -25.50 5.25
C THR A 12 13.37 -25.65 6.03
N ILE A 13 12.32 -24.91 5.68
CA ILE A 13 10.97 -25.02 6.26
C ILE A 13 9.98 -25.67 5.28
N SER A 14 10.46 -26.38 4.26
CA SER A 14 9.64 -27.00 3.20
C SER A 14 8.76 -26.03 2.42
N TYR A 15 9.04 -24.72 2.46
CA TYR A 15 8.31 -23.74 1.68
C TYR A 15 8.76 -23.78 0.21
N ARG A 16 7.83 -24.12 -0.68
CA ARG A 16 8.03 -24.12 -2.13
C ARG A 16 7.39 -22.88 -2.74
N HIS A 17 8.13 -22.19 -3.59
CA HIS A 17 7.66 -21.07 -4.39
C HIS A 17 7.84 -21.40 -5.86
N ASP A 18 6.94 -20.90 -6.70
CA ASP A 18 7.03 -21.06 -8.15
C ASP A 18 8.03 -20.04 -8.75
N ARG A 19 7.83 -18.76 -8.43
CA ARG A 19 8.70 -17.66 -8.87
C ARG A 19 9.08 -16.74 -7.72
N LEU A 20 10.36 -16.35 -7.67
CA LEU A 20 10.85 -15.28 -6.80
C LEU A 20 11.27 -14.10 -7.67
N VAL A 21 10.64 -12.96 -7.47
CA VAL A 21 10.99 -11.69 -8.14
C VAL A 21 11.62 -10.78 -7.09
N ALA A 22 12.83 -10.32 -7.34
CA ALA A 22 13.49 -9.29 -6.56
C ALA A 22 13.50 -8.02 -7.41
N VAL A 23 12.70 -7.05 -6.99
CA VAL A 23 12.53 -5.76 -7.68
C VAL A 23 13.31 -4.71 -6.92
N ALA A 24 14.00 -3.81 -7.62
CA ALA A 24 14.66 -2.68 -6.97
C ALA A 24 13.62 -1.72 -6.37
N PRO A 25 13.90 -1.06 -5.23
CA PRO A 25 12.96 -0.12 -4.62
C PRO A 25 12.48 0.98 -5.58
N GLU A 26 13.34 1.44 -6.48
CA GLU A 26 13.08 2.50 -7.45
C GLU A 26 12.04 2.10 -8.49
N GLU A 27 11.93 0.80 -8.80
CA GLU A 27 10.90 0.29 -9.71
C GLU A 27 9.50 0.39 -9.09
N TYR A 28 9.38 0.30 -7.76
CA TYR A 28 8.09 0.54 -7.08
C TYR A 28 7.68 2.01 -7.14
N ASP A 29 8.65 2.92 -7.05
CA ASP A 29 8.39 4.35 -7.23
C ASP A 29 7.90 4.60 -8.66
N THR A 30 8.67 4.14 -9.66
CA THR A 30 8.31 4.27 -11.09
C THR A 30 6.93 3.68 -11.39
N LEU A 31 6.59 2.55 -10.78
CA LEU A 31 5.26 1.93 -10.92
C LEU A 31 4.15 2.89 -10.47
N VAL A 32 4.27 3.46 -9.27
CA VAL A 32 3.25 4.37 -8.73
C VAL A 32 3.19 5.66 -9.54
N GLU A 33 4.35 6.21 -9.93
CA GLU A 33 4.43 7.39 -10.79
C GLU A 33 3.66 7.19 -12.10
N ASN A 34 3.88 6.06 -12.78
CA ASN A 34 3.22 5.76 -14.04
C ASN A 34 1.71 5.49 -13.86
N LEU A 35 1.31 4.77 -12.82
CA LEU A 35 -0.11 4.51 -12.55
C LEU A 35 -0.87 5.80 -12.19
N CYS A 36 -0.19 6.76 -11.58
CA CYS A 36 -0.73 8.08 -11.27
C CYS A 36 -0.54 9.12 -12.40
N ASP A 37 -0.28 8.67 -13.63
CA ASP A 37 -0.02 9.51 -14.82
C ASP A 37 0.98 10.64 -14.59
N ARG A 38 1.94 10.41 -13.68
CA ARG A 38 2.96 11.37 -13.27
C ARG A 38 2.37 12.70 -12.79
N ASP A 39 1.24 12.65 -12.08
CA ASP A 39 0.62 13.82 -11.45
C ASP A 39 1.65 14.61 -10.61
N PRO A 40 1.88 15.91 -10.88
CA PRO A 40 2.93 16.69 -10.22
C PRO A 40 2.80 16.75 -8.69
N GLY A 41 1.56 16.77 -8.17
CA GLY A 41 1.30 16.80 -6.74
C GLY A 41 1.70 15.48 -6.08
N ILE A 42 1.37 14.36 -6.72
CA ILE A 42 1.77 13.03 -6.27
C ILE A 42 3.29 12.85 -6.38
N LEU A 43 3.93 13.26 -7.48
CA LEU A 43 5.39 13.19 -7.63
C LEU A 43 6.11 13.95 -6.51
N ALA A 44 5.69 15.18 -6.21
CA ALA A 44 6.24 15.97 -5.12
C ALA A 44 6.09 15.25 -3.77
N GLN A 45 4.97 14.58 -3.55
CA GLN A 45 4.72 13.82 -2.33
C GLN A 45 5.57 12.54 -2.26
N LEU A 46 5.74 11.82 -3.37
CA LEU A 46 6.60 10.62 -3.44
C LEU A 46 8.06 10.93 -3.13
N GLN A 47 8.56 12.10 -3.56
CA GLN A 47 9.90 12.58 -3.22
C GLN A 47 10.10 12.79 -1.71
N ARG A 48 9.05 13.24 -1.00
CA ARG A 48 9.09 13.44 0.44
C ARG A 48 8.97 12.12 1.19
N LYS A 49 8.07 11.25 0.74
CA LYS A 49 7.78 9.97 1.38
C LYS A 49 7.15 8.98 0.42
N ARG A 50 7.78 7.81 0.30
CA ARG A 50 7.23 6.65 -0.42
C ARG A 50 5.90 6.16 0.16
N PRO A 51 5.01 5.57 -0.66
CA PRO A 51 3.78 4.95 -0.18
C PRO A 51 4.08 3.79 0.79
N SER A 52 3.09 3.42 1.60
CA SER A 52 3.17 2.21 2.41
C SER A 52 3.20 0.95 1.54
N THR A 53 3.69 -0.14 2.12
CA THR A 53 3.73 -1.45 1.44
C THR A 53 2.35 -1.91 0.98
N GLY A 54 1.28 -1.54 1.70
CA GLY A 54 -0.10 -1.84 1.30
C GLY A 54 -0.50 -1.14 0.00
N VAL A 55 -0.12 0.13 -0.17
CA VAL A 55 -0.37 0.87 -1.41
C VAL A 55 0.49 0.35 -2.56
N ILE A 56 1.75 -0.03 -2.29
CA ILE A 56 2.59 -0.69 -3.31
C ILE A 56 1.98 -2.03 -3.74
N ALA A 57 1.41 -2.81 -2.81
CA ALA A 57 0.71 -4.05 -3.13
C ALA A 57 -0.50 -3.81 -4.05
N LEU A 58 -1.29 -2.77 -3.78
CA LEU A 58 -2.38 -2.34 -4.67
C LEU A 58 -1.86 -1.99 -6.07
N ALA A 59 -0.83 -1.15 -6.15
CA ALA A 59 -0.22 -0.75 -7.42
C ALA A 59 0.25 -1.97 -8.25
N MET A 60 0.94 -2.91 -7.60
CA MET A 60 1.36 -4.16 -8.26
C MET A 60 0.18 -5.02 -8.72
N ALA A 61 -0.93 -5.02 -7.99
CA ALA A 61 -2.12 -5.78 -8.37
C ALA A 61 -2.84 -5.16 -9.57
N ILE A 62 -2.94 -3.82 -9.61
CA ILE A 62 -3.48 -3.08 -10.75
C ILE A 62 -2.66 -3.32 -12.02
N GLU A 63 -1.33 -3.24 -11.93
CA GLU A 63 -0.43 -3.44 -13.07
C GLU A 63 -0.53 -4.84 -13.67
N GLN A 64 -0.82 -5.84 -12.84
CA GLN A 64 -1.05 -7.20 -13.34
C GLN A 64 -2.33 -7.32 -14.20
N LYS A 65 -3.30 -6.40 -14.04
CA LYS A 65 -4.59 -6.41 -14.78
C LYS A 65 -5.34 -7.74 -14.69
N ARG A 66 -5.20 -8.44 -13.55
CA ARG A 66 -5.78 -9.77 -13.30
C ARG A 66 -7.11 -9.73 -12.55
N TYR A 67 -7.47 -8.60 -11.98
CA TYR A 67 -8.64 -8.44 -11.13
C TYR A 67 -9.50 -7.28 -11.60
N ASP A 68 -10.81 -7.50 -11.59
CA ASP A 68 -11.79 -6.49 -11.99
C ASP A 68 -12.11 -5.50 -10.87
N ARG A 69 -11.86 -5.87 -9.61
CA ARG A 69 -12.14 -5.06 -8.42
C ARG A 69 -11.07 -5.24 -7.35
N TYR A 70 -10.80 -4.17 -6.62
CA TYR A 70 -9.85 -4.14 -5.50
C TYR A 70 -10.56 -3.65 -4.25
N VAL A 71 -10.43 -4.38 -3.14
CA VAL A 71 -10.98 -3.97 -1.84
C VAL A 71 -9.83 -3.75 -0.88
N LEU A 72 -9.63 -2.49 -0.50
CA LEU A 72 -8.70 -2.10 0.55
C LEU A 72 -9.33 -2.47 1.88
N SER A 73 -8.63 -3.29 2.65
CA SER A 73 -9.05 -3.71 3.98
C SER A 73 -7.90 -3.65 4.98
N GLY A 74 -8.19 -3.25 6.22
CA GLY A 74 -7.20 -3.14 7.30
C GLY A 74 -6.28 -1.93 7.21
N PHE A 75 -6.61 -0.93 6.39
CA PHE A 75 -5.84 0.31 6.30
C PHE A 75 -6.21 1.28 7.42
N ASN A 76 -5.18 1.77 8.12
CA ASN A 76 -5.30 2.88 9.05
C ASN A 76 -4.18 3.88 8.77
N PHE A 77 -4.47 5.17 8.82
CA PHE A 77 -3.50 6.24 8.67
C PHE A 77 -2.79 6.59 9.98
N GLU A 78 -2.97 5.78 11.01
CA GLU A 78 -2.33 5.89 12.32
C GLU A 78 -1.37 4.72 12.59
N LEU A 79 -0.34 4.96 13.41
CA LEU A 79 0.66 4.02 13.93
C LEU A 79 0.09 3.12 15.04
N THR A 80 -1.18 2.76 14.98
CA THR A 80 -1.80 1.89 15.99
C THR A 80 -1.34 0.45 15.79
N HIS A 81 -0.86 -0.20 16.84
CA HIS A 81 -0.57 -1.62 16.84
C HIS A 81 -1.62 -2.30 17.73
N ALA A 82 -2.33 -3.29 17.18
CA ALA A 82 -3.38 -3.99 17.91
C ALA A 82 -2.88 -4.77 19.15
N TYR A 83 -1.56 -4.96 19.25
CA TYR A 83 -0.93 -5.90 20.21
C TYR A 83 0.15 -5.26 21.10
N ALA A 84 0.49 -3.98 20.93
CA ALA A 84 1.50 -3.33 21.76
C ALA A 84 1.45 -1.79 21.68
N ILE A 85 1.96 -1.11 22.72
CA ILE A 85 2.30 0.32 22.63
C ILE A 85 3.51 0.46 21.72
N ASN A 86 3.40 1.28 20.68
CA ASN A 86 4.51 1.53 19.78
C ASN A 86 5.42 2.62 20.40
N PRO A 87 6.67 2.31 20.79
CA PRO A 87 7.59 3.28 21.40
C PRO A 87 7.92 4.46 20.47
N VAL A 88 7.68 4.31 19.16
CA VAL A 88 7.82 5.40 18.19
C VAL A 88 6.75 6.48 18.41
N ILE A 89 5.56 6.14 18.91
CA ILE A 89 4.50 7.12 19.23
C ILE A 89 4.97 8.03 20.37
N GLU A 90 5.52 7.45 21.44
CA GLU A 90 6.05 8.22 22.58
C GLU A 90 7.17 9.15 22.15
N THR A 91 8.04 8.67 21.25
CA THR A 91 9.16 9.47 20.73
C THR A 91 8.70 10.59 19.80
N ARG A 92 7.66 10.37 18.98
CA ARG A 92 7.18 11.34 17.98
C ARG A 92 6.08 12.25 18.50
N GLY A 93 5.45 11.92 19.63
CA GLY A 93 4.30 12.66 20.17
C GLY A 93 3.06 12.60 19.27
N THR A 94 3.00 11.69 18.29
CA THR A 94 1.87 11.56 17.37
C THR A 94 1.63 10.11 16.98
N THR A 95 0.35 9.77 16.84
CA THR A 95 -0.11 8.50 16.27
C THR A 95 -0.17 8.56 14.74
N ALA A 96 0.05 9.69 14.07
CA ALA A 96 -0.08 9.76 12.62
C ALA A 96 0.98 8.91 11.91
N SER A 97 0.54 8.08 10.94
CA SER A 97 1.46 7.35 10.07
C SER A 97 2.24 8.33 9.21
N SER A 98 3.56 8.14 9.12
CA SER A 98 4.39 8.95 8.23
C SER A 98 4.04 8.78 6.75
N HIS A 99 3.34 7.69 6.39
CA HIS A 99 2.92 7.43 5.02
C HIS A 99 1.52 7.99 4.70
N ALA A 100 0.78 8.48 5.71
CA ALA A 100 -0.63 8.79 5.60
C ALA A 100 -0.96 9.70 4.40
N GLU A 101 -0.25 10.82 4.25
CA GLU A 101 -0.50 11.77 3.16
C GLU A 101 -0.23 11.17 1.78
N THR A 102 0.89 10.46 1.62
CA THR A 102 1.22 9.80 0.35
C THR A 102 0.18 8.73 0.00
N ASP A 103 -0.20 7.92 0.98
CA ASP A 103 -1.19 6.85 0.78
C ASP A 103 -2.55 7.43 0.39
N VAL A 104 -3.01 8.47 1.10
CA VAL A 104 -4.25 9.18 0.79
C VAL A 104 -4.25 9.71 -0.65
N MET A 105 -3.18 10.39 -1.07
CA MET A 105 -3.10 10.98 -2.40
C MET A 105 -3.10 9.91 -3.50
N VAL A 106 -2.30 8.86 -3.34
CA VAL A 106 -2.19 7.77 -4.33
C VAL A 106 -3.50 6.99 -4.41
N MET A 107 -4.08 6.59 -3.27
CA MET A 107 -5.35 5.86 -3.24
C MET A 107 -6.47 6.67 -3.88
N ARG A 108 -6.58 7.96 -3.56
CA ARG A 108 -7.59 8.86 -4.14
C ARG A 108 -7.48 8.91 -5.66
N TYR A 109 -6.26 9.11 -6.15
CA TYR A 109 -6.01 9.20 -7.59
C TYR A 109 -6.38 7.91 -8.30
N LEU A 110 -5.87 6.78 -7.81
CA LEU A 110 -6.13 5.48 -8.41
C LEU A 110 -7.62 5.11 -8.36
N ALA A 111 -8.30 5.37 -7.25
CA ALA A 111 -9.74 5.06 -7.11
C ALA A 111 -10.58 5.85 -8.11
N ARG A 112 -10.29 7.15 -8.29
CA ARG A 112 -10.98 8.00 -9.27
C ARG A 112 -10.66 7.58 -10.71
N LYS A 113 -9.40 7.27 -11.01
CA LYS A 113 -8.96 6.88 -12.36
C LYS A 113 -9.55 5.54 -12.81
N THR A 114 -9.57 4.56 -11.91
CA THR A 114 -9.92 3.17 -12.27
C THR A 114 -11.39 2.85 -12.04
N GLY A 115 -12.06 3.53 -11.11
CA GLY A 115 -13.48 3.33 -10.79
C GLY A 115 -13.81 1.96 -10.18
N ASN A 116 -12.82 1.14 -9.81
CA ASN A 116 -13.02 -0.22 -9.31
C ASN A 116 -12.24 -0.54 -8.02
N ILE A 117 -11.81 0.50 -7.31
CA ILE A 117 -11.17 0.39 -6.00
C ILE A 117 -12.18 0.81 -4.93
N PHE A 118 -12.30 -0.02 -3.91
CA PHE A 118 -13.25 0.13 -2.81
C PHE A 118 -12.53 -0.02 -1.47
N THR A 119 -13.18 0.39 -0.38
CA THR A 119 -12.64 0.21 0.97
C THR A 119 -13.69 -0.27 1.96
N THR A 120 -13.27 -1.09 2.92
CA THR A 120 -14.07 -1.45 4.10
C THR A 120 -13.85 -0.52 5.29
N GLU A 121 -12.98 0.49 5.16
CA GLU A 121 -12.58 1.39 6.22
C GLU A 121 -13.18 2.78 6.01
N ARG A 122 -13.95 3.23 7.00
CA ARG A 122 -14.52 4.57 6.98
C ARG A 122 -13.45 5.66 6.88
N THR A 123 -12.31 5.50 7.55
CA THR A 123 -11.22 6.49 7.51
C THR A 123 -10.60 6.62 6.12
N VAL A 124 -10.49 5.52 5.37
CA VAL A 124 -9.99 5.54 3.98
C VAL A 124 -11.02 6.20 3.07
N HIS A 125 -12.30 5.91 3.26
CA HIS A 125 -13.36 6.60 2.53
C HIS A 125 -13.32 8.11 2.78
N GLU A 126 -13.31 8.55 4.04
CA GLU A 126 -13.37 9.97 4.40
C GLU A 126 -12.12 10.73 3.99
N ARG A 127 -10.92 10.14 4.14
CA ARG A 127 -9.67 10.85 3.85
C ARG A 127 -9.22 10.69 2.41
N ALA A 128 -9.37 9.52 1.81
CA ALA A 128 -8.88 9.23 0.46
C ALA A 128 -9.99 9.24 -0.60
N ASP A 129 -11.25 9.49 -0.23
CA ASP A 129 -12.37 9.54 -1.17
C ASP A 129 -12.52 8.23 -1.98
N VAL A 130 -12.16 7.11 -1.34
CA VAL A 130 -12.32 5.77 -1.90
C VAL A 130 -13.74 5.31 -1.60
N PRO A 131 -14.52 4.79 -2.59
CA PRO A 131 -15.87 4.29 -2.36
C PRO A 131 -15.95 3.27 -1.21
N PHE A 132 -16.79 3.56 -0.22
CA PHE A 132 -17.01 2.71 0.94
C PHE A 132 -17.95 1.55 0.61
N LEU A 133 -17.56 0.33 0.97
CA LEU A 133 -18.43 -0.84 0.98
C LEU A 133 -18.91 -1.06 2.41
N PRO A 134 -20.16 -0.68 2.75
CA PRO A 134 -20.71 -0.97 4.06
C PRO A 134 -20.72 -2.50 4.25
N GLY A 135 -20.18 -2.96 5.38
CA GLY A 135 -20.02 -4.37 5.70
C GLY A 135 -21.28 -5.18 5.40
N GLY A 136 -21.21 -5.96 4.33
CA GLY A 136 -22.35 -6.66 3.73
C GLY A 136 -21.93 -7.56 2.58
N ILE A 137 -20.83 -8.30 2.73
CA ILE A 137 -20.70 -9.58 2.02
C ILE A 137 -21.43 -10.58 2.92
N ARG A 138 -22.71 -10.81 2.64
CA ARG A 138 -23.40 -12.04 3.06
C ARG A 138 -23.12 -13.11 2.01
#